data_AF-A0A961BME7-F1
#
_entry.id   AF-A0A961BME7-F1
#
_cell.length_a   1.000
_cell.length_b   1.000
_cell.length_c   1.000
_cell.angle_alpha   90.00
_cell.angle_beta   90.00
_cell.angle_gamma   90.00
#
_symmetry.space_group_name_H-M   'P 1'
#
loop_
_entity.id
_entity.type
_entity.pdbx_description
1 polymer ?
#
loop_
_entity_poly.entity_id
_entity_poly.type
_entity_poly.pdbx_seq_one_letter_code
_entity_poly.pdbx_strand_id
1 'polypeptide(L)' 'TGLGAAEVGRRELSVGEIAEIIAAERAEMLDAAAQLDDRGATGPAGELRSDAEILAEFLTETG' A
#
# COMPACT_ATOMS: atom_id res chain seq x y z
N THR A 1 16.40 -15.03 33.68
CA THR A 1 15.91 -13.64 33.65
C THR A 1 16.22 -13.08 32.28
N GLY A 2 15.24 -13.02 31.38
CA GLY A 2 15.46 -12.64 29.99
C GLY A 2 14.30 -11.76 29.52
N LEU A 3 14.58 -10.45 29.51
CA LEU A 3 13.97 -9.38 28.73
C LEU A 3 12.45 -9.48 28.53
N GLY A 4 11.72 -8.70 29.33
CA GLY A 4 10.35 -8.34 29.03
C GLY A 4 10.28 -7.76 27.61
N ALA A 5 9.68 -8.52 26.70
CA ALA A 5 9.05 -7.96 25.53
C ALA A 5 7.91 -7.10 26.08
N ALA A 6 8.19 -5.82 26.34
CA ALA A 6 7.15 -4.84 26.53
C ALA A 6 6.30 -4.92 25.25
N GLU A 7 5.08 -5.42 25.40
CA GLU A 7 4.09 -5.38 24.34
C GLU A 7 3.89 -3.90 24.01
N VAL A 8 4.53 -3.45 22.93
CA VAL A 8 4.37 -2.08 22.44
C VAL A 8 2.91 -1.98 22.07
N GLY A 9 2.16 -1.16 22.81
CA GLY A 9 0.75 -0.91 22.51
C GLY A 9 0.62 -0.51 21.05
N ARG A 10 -0.06 -1.34 20.26
CA ARG A 10 -0.32 -1.02 18.86
C ARG A 10 -1.17 0.24 18.83
N ARG A 11 -0.67 1.27 18.14
CA ARG A 11 -1.45 2.49 17.90
C ARG A 11 -2.64 2.12 17.02
N GLU A 12 -3.84 2.47 17.47
CA GLU A 12 -5.03 2.42 16.62
C GLU A 12 -4.98 3.57 15.63
N LEU A 13 -5.19 3.25 14.35
CA LEU A 13 -5.27 4.22 13.28
C LEU A 13 -6.73 4.60 13.07
N SER A 14 -6.98 5.90 12.89
CA SER A 14 -8.27 6.38 12.41
C SER A 14 -8.49 5.96 10.96
N VAL A 15 -9.76 5.93 10.54
CA VAL A 15 -10.13 5.64 9.13
C VAL A 15 -9.41 6.59 8.17
N GLY A 16 -9.28 7.87 8.52
CA GLY A 16 -8.55 8.84 7.71
C GLY A 16 -7.06 8.53 7.59
N GLU A 17 -6.40 8.12 8.68
CA GLU A 17 -4.99 7.70 8.62
C GLU A 17 -4.80 6.44 7.78
N ILE A 18 -5.75 5.50 7.85
CA ILE A 18 -5.74 4.30 7.02
C ILE A 18 -5.89 4.67 5.54
N ALA A 19 -6.81 5.58 5.21
CA ALA A 19 -7.02 6.05 3.84
C ALA A 19 -5.78 6.75 3.27
N GLU A 20 -5.11 7.60 4.06
CA GLU A 20 -3.86 8.27 3.63
C GLU A 20 -2.74 7.25 3.36
N ILE A 21 -2.61 6.23 4.20
CA ILE A 21 -1.63 5.15 3.99
C ILE A 21 -1.94 4.40 2.70
N ILE A 22 -3.19 3.96 2.51
CA ILE A 22 -3.60 3.23 1.30
C ILE A 22 -3.38 4.08 0.04
N ALA A 23 -3.64 5.38 0.10
CA ALA A 23 -3.40 6.29 -1.01
C ALA A 23 -1.91 6.41 -1.35
N ALA A 24 -1.05 6.49 -0.35
CA ALA A 24 0.41 6.51 -0.54
C ALA A 24 0.91 5.20 -1.15
N GLU A 25 0.51 4.04 -0.60
CA GLU A 25 0.88 2.72 -1.13
C GLU A 25 0.45 2.55 -2.58
N ARG A 26 -0.78 2.98 -2.91
CA ARG A 26 -1.27 2.96 -4.29
C ARG A 26 -0.40 3.80 -5.22
N ALA A 27 0.04 4.99 -4.78
CA ALA A 27 0.90 5.85 -5.58
C ALA A 27 2.28 5.20 -5.82
N GLU A 28 2.85 4.56 -4.80
CA GLU A 28 4.12 3.84 -4.90
C GLU A 28 4.03 2.65 -5.86
N MET A 29 2.95 1.88 -5.83
CA MET A 29 2.72 0.78 -6.77
C MET A 29 2.67 1.26 -8.23
N LEU A 30 2.00 2.38 -8.49
CA LEU A 30 1.92 2.96 -9.84
C LEU A 30 3.27 3.48 -10.34
N ASP A 31 4.07 4.11 -9.46
CA ASP A 31 5.43 4.53 -9.80
C ASP A 31 6.33 3.32 -10.11
N ALA A 32 6.28 2.29 -9.26
CA ALA A 32 7.01 1.06 -9.49
C ALA A 32 6.60 0.36 -10.80
N ALA A 33 5.31 0.36 -11.13
CA ALA A 33 4.81 -0.17 -12.40
C ALA A 33 5.37 0.61 -13.60
N ALA A 34 5.43 1.95 -13.52
CA ALA A 34 6.04 2.77 -14.56
C ALA A 34 7.53 2.44 -14.74
N GLN A 35 8.28 2.32 -13.64
CA GLN A 35 9.69 1.93 -13.68
C GLN A 35 9.92 0.53 -14.28
N LEU A 36 8.98 -0.41 -14.08
CA LEU A 36 9.05 -1.75 -14.67
C LEU A 36 8.74 -1.74 -16.17
N ASP A 37 7.77 -0.94 -16.60
CA ASP A 37 7.46 -0.74 -18.01
C ASP A 37 8.65 -0.13 -18.78
N ASP A 38 9.31 0.87 -18.19
CA ASP A 38 10.53 1.48 -18.76
C ASP A 38 11.65 0.45 -18.97
N ARG A 39 11.65 -0.64 -18.18
CA ARG A 39 12.60 -1.76 -18.28
C ARG A 39 12.08 -2.90 -19.15
N GLY A 40 10.89 -2.77 -19.74
CA GLY A 40 10.25 -3.79 -20.57
C GLY A 40 9.62 -4.95 -19.78
N ALA A 41 9.51 -4.83 -18.46
CA ALA A 41 8.90 -5.84 -17.58
C ALA A 41 7.38 -5.64 -17.47
N THR A 42 6.68 -5.71 -18.61
CA THR A 42 5.26 -5.35 -18.73
C THR A 42 4.31 -6.25 -17.97
N GLY A 43 4.65 -7.53 -17.77
CA GLY A 43 3.87 -8.46 -16.95
C GLY A 43 3.82 -8.04 -15.48
N PRO A 44 4.96 -7.96 -14.79
CA PRO A 44 5.05 -7.45 -13.42
C PRO A 44 4.48 -6.03 -13.26
N ALA A 45 4.68 -5.15 -14.25
CA ALA A 45 4.06 -3.82 -14.24
C ALA A 45 2.53 -3.88 -14.28
N GLY A 46 1.95 -4.82 -15.03
CA GLY A 46 0.52 -5.06 -15.08
C GLY A 46 -0.04 -5.57 -13.75
N GLU A 47 0.68 -6.47 -13.07
CA GLU A 47 0.30 -6.96 -11.74
C GLU A 47 0.20 -5.81 -10.72
N LEU A 48 1.23 -4.95 -10.65
CA LEU A 48 1.21 -3.80 -9.75
C LEU A 48 0.08 -2.80 -10.03
N ARG A 49 -0.31 -2.63 -11.30
CA ARG A 49 -1.47 -1.79 -11.65
C ARG A 49 -2.78 -2.42 -11.19
N SER A 50 -2.93 -3.73 -11.37
CA SER A 50 -4.10 -4.45 -10.89
C SER A 50 -4.22 -4.35 -9.37
N ASP A 51 -3.11 -4.47 -8.65
CA ASP A 51 -3.10 -4.31 -7.19
C ASP A 51 -3.45 -2.86 -6.78
N ALA A 52 -2.91 -1.87 -7.50
CA ALA A 52 -3.23 -0.46 -7.28
C ALA A 52 -4.71 -0.12 -7.57
N GLU A 53 -5.38 -0.85 -8.47
CA GLU A 53 -6.81 -0.72 -8.73
C GLU A 53 -7.64 -1.25 -7.55
N ILE A 54 -7.26 -2.39 -6.97
CA ILE A 54 -7.90 -2.94 -5.76
C ILE A 54 -7.83 -1.91 -4.61
N LEU A 55 -6.66 -1.29 -4.40
CA LEU A 55 -6.52 -0.25 -3.38
C LEU A 55 -7.40 0.99 -3.67
N ALA A 56 -7.64 1.31 -4.95
CA ALA A 56 -8.52 2.42 -5.33
C ALA A 56 -9.99 2.15 -4.97
N GLU A 57 -10.45 0.89 -5.09
CA GLU A 57 -11.79 0.48 -4.69
C GLU A 57 -11.99 0.69 -3.18
N PHE A 58 -11.02 0.27 -2.36
CA PHE A 58 -11.06 0.50 -0.91
C PHE A 58 -11.15 1.99 -0.53
N LEU A 59 -10.43 2.87 -1.23
CA LEU A 59 -10.50 4.33 -0.99
C LEU A 59 -11.86 4.92 -1.38
N THR A 60 -12.54 4.32 -2.37
CA THR A 60 -13.88 4.77 -2.80
C THR A 60 -14.96 4.32 -1.82
N GLU A 61 -14.80 3.16 -1.18
CA GLU A 61 -15.76 2.66 -0.17
C GLU A 61 -15.57 3.26 1.22
N THR A 62 -14.41 3.85 1.51
CA THR A 62 -14.08 4.46 2.82
C THR A 62 -14.20 5.98 2.88
N GLY A 63 -14.53 6.64 1.77
CA GLY A 63 -14.83 8.08 1.67
C GLY A 63 -16.33 8.40 1.73
#